data_AF-A0A3S3L9Z3-F1
#
_entry.id   AF-A0A3S3L9Z3-F1
#
_cell.length_a   1.000
_cell.length_b   1.000
_cell.length_c   1.000
_cell.angle_alpha   90.00
_cell.angle_beta   90.00
_cell.angle_gamma   90.00
#
_symmetry.space_group_name_H-M   'P 1'
#
loop_
_entity.id
_entity.type
_entity.pdbx_description
1 polymer ?
#
loop_
_entity_poly.entity_id
_entity_poly.type
_entity_poly.pdbx_seq_one_letter_code
_entity_poly.pdbx_strand_id
1 'polypeptide(L)'
;MPRVDTVGGNYYKPLERAEAVGSGLFWVVSILSIAALFADKVAYPIVYDIVQIVFIVCVLLFFFQGQVQKLYLFPRAEDKRRQELLSNSYGVTLTHEETVGYYNNDQTNPLKRLAASVMESTFFTREIVRKMLVGQRTKTAGYLVIYFVAVLNRSTNLEVLAVAAQAVFSEDIIARWLRMEWLRIRSEQVFDNLTRLFTGKQAFSRPAAQSQAIDFFSFYETTKSTAAILLSSRLFHKHNARLTKEWDQIRGRLGI
;
A
#
# COMPACT_ATOMS: atom_id res chain seq x y z
N MET A 1 12.72 6.01 -26.54
CA MET A 1 13.69 5.77 -25.45
C MET A 1 13.21 4.60 -24.60
N PRO A 2 14.10 3.76 -24.04
CA PRO A 2 13.70 2.70 -23.12
C PRO A 2 13.11 3.31 -21.83
N ARG A 3 12.13 2.61 -21.23
CA ARG A 3 11.50 3.02 -19.96
C ARG A 3 12.52 2.81 -18.83
N VAL A 4 12.78 3.84 -18.04
CA VAL A 4 13.69 3.81 -16.87
C VAL A 4 12.90 4.18 -15.63
N ASP A 5 13.07 3.47 -14.52
CA ASP A 5 12.46 3.81 -13.22
C ASP A 5 13.45 3.49 -12.09
N THR A 6 14.39 4.41 -11.84
CA THR A 6 15.40 4.21 -10.79
C THR A 6 14.78 4.28 -9.40
N VAL A 7 13.73 5.08 -9.20
CA VAL A 7 13.00 5.14 -7.92
C VAL A 7 12.41 3.79 -7.56
N GLY A 8 11.78 3.11 -8.52
CA GLY A 8 11.28 1.75 -8.37
C GLY A 8 12.37 0.76 -7.95
N GLY A 9 13.53 0.83 -8.63
CA GLY A 9 14.68 -0.03 -8.35
C GLY A 9 15.34 0.21 -6.99
N ASN A 10 15.63 1.47 -6.67
CA ASN A 10 16.47 1.87 -5.54
C ASN A 10 15.71 1.95 -4.22
N TYR A 11 14.40 2.24 -4.24
CA TYR A 11 13.61 2.48 -3.01
C TYR A 11 12.44 1.50 -2.86
N TYR A 12 11.68 1.23 -3.92
CA TYR A 12 10.53 0.33 -3.82
C TYR A 12 10.94 -1.15 -3.74
N LYS A 13 11.99 -1.61 -4.43
CA LYS A 13 12.45 -3.02 -4.28
C LYS A 13 12.94 -3.36 -2.86
N PRO A 14 13.75 -2.53 -2.18
CA PRO A 14 14.07 -2.78 -0.76
C PRO A 14 12.83 -2.80 0.13
N LEU A 15 11.87 -1.91 -0.13
CA LEU A 15 10.60 -1.86 0.59
C LEU A 15 9.76 -3.13 0.38
N GLU A 16 9.67 -3.66 -0.85
CA GLU A 16 9.02 -4.94 -1.16
C GLU A 16 9.66 -6.11 -0.41
N ARG A 17 11.00 -6.14 -0.35
CA ARG A 17 11.73 -7.17 0.40
C ARG A 17 11.44 -7.07 1.89
N ALA A 18 11.46 -5.86 2.45
CA ALA A 18 11.15 -5.63 3.86
C ALA A 18 9.72 -6.09 4.20
N GLU A 19 8.74 -5.80 3.34
CA GLU A 19 7.35 -6.25 3.52
C GLU A 19 7.23 -7.78 3.49
N ALA A 20 7.97 -8.45 2.59
CA ALA A 20 8.01 -9.90 2.52
C ALA A 20 8.63 -10.53 3.78
N VAL A 21 9.73 -9.96 4.28
CA VAL A 21 10.37 -10.38 5.54
C VAL A 21 9.42 -10.19 6.72
N GLY A 22 8.76 -9.02 6.83
CA GLY A 22 7.78 -8.74 7.87
C GLY A 22 6.61 -9.73 7.85
N SER A 23 6.08 -10.02 6.66
CA SER A 23 5.03 -11.02 6.48
C SER A 23 5.47 -12.42 6.92
N GLY A 24 6.72 -12.80 6.65
CA GLY A 24 7.29 -14.07 7.10
C GLY A 24 7.43 -14.13 8.62
N LEU A 25 7.98 -13.07 9.23
CA LEU A 25 8.11 -12.95 10.69
C LEU A 25 6.76 -13.03 11.40
N PHE A 26 5.74 -12.35 10.86
CA PHE A 26 4.37 -12.43 11.39
C PHE A 26 3.86 -13.88 11.48
N TRP A 27 4.05 -14.69 10.42
CA TRP A 27 3.62 -16.09 10.43
C TRP A 27 4.44 -16.95 11.39
N VAL A 28 5.76 -16.73 11.47
CA VAL A 28 6.60 -17.43 12.44
C VAL A 28 6.16 -17.12 13.87
N VAL A 29 5.96 -15.85 14.21
CA VAL A 29 5.46 -15.41 15.51
C VAL A 29 4.08 -16.03 15.81
N SER A 30 3.18 -16.03 14.83
CA SER A 30 1.83 -16.59 15.00
C SER A 30 1.83 -18.11 15.19
N ILE A 31 2.74 -18.83 14.54
CA ILE A 31 2.88 -20.29 14.71
C ILE A 31 3.50 -20.59 16.08
N LEU A 32 4.55 -19.85 16.46
CA LEU A 32 5.22 -20.03 17.74
C LEU A 32 4.30 -19.73 18.93
N SER A 33 3.45 -18.69 18.83
CA SER A 33 2.49 -18.38 19.89
C SER A 33 1.47 -19.50 20.11
N ILE A 34 1.02 -20.16 19.03
CA ILE A 34 0.14 -21.32 19.12
C ILE A 34 0.91 -22.54 19.64
N ALA A 35 2.11 -22.82 19.11
CA ALA A 35 2.94 -23.95 19.53
C ALA A 35 3.27 -23.90 21.03
N ALA A 36 3.52 -22.70 21.56
CA ALA A 36 3.74 -22.47 22.98
C ALA A 36 2.57 -22.91 23.89
N LEU A 37 1.33 -22.86 23.40
CA LEU A 37 0.15 -23.32 24.16
C LEU A 37 0.08 -24.85 24.28
N PHE A 38 0.66 -25.57 23.33
CA PHE A 38 0.65 -27.04 23.30
C PHE A 38 1.95 -27.66 23.81
N ALA A 39 2.96 -26.84 24.11
CA ALA A 39 4.22 -27.29 24.69
C ALA A 39 4.04 -27.56 26.19
N ASP A 40 4.04 -28.83 26.58
CA ASP A 40 3.97 -29.23 27.99
C ASP A 40 5.28 -28.87 28.70
N LYS A 41 5.21 -27.84 29.54
CA LYS A 41 6.33 -27.35 30.35
C LYS A 41 6.87 -28.38 31.34
N VAL A 42 6.01 -29.28 31.83
CA VAL A 42 6.38 -30.29 32.83
C VAL A 42 7.09 -31.45 32.16
N ALA A 43 6.59 -31.90 31.00
CA ALA A 43 7.20 -33.00 30.26
C ALA A 43 8.49 -32.59 29.52
N TYR A 44 8.55 -31.38 28.97
CA TYR A 44 9.66 -30.92 28.12
C TYR A 44 10.11 -29.48 28.43
N PRO A 45 10.68 -29.22 29.63
CA PRO A 45 11.02 -27.85 30.06
C PRO A 45 12.04 -27.15 29.15
N ILE A 46 13.08 -27.85 28.70
CA ILE A 46 14.11 -27.27 27.81
C ILE A 46 13.52 -26.86 26.46
N VAL A 47 12.64 -27.68 25.89
CA VAL A 47 11.99 -27.39 24.60
C VAL A 47 11.06 -26.19 24.76
N TYR A 48 10.29 -26.14 25.84
CA TYR A 48 9.43 -25.00 26.16
C TYR A 48 10.24 -23.70 26.25
N ASP A 49 11.35 -23.70 26.99
CA ASP A 49 12.20 -22.51 27.15
C ASP A 49 12.80 -22.06 25.80
N ILE A 50 13.26 -22.99 24.96
CA ILE A 50 13.75 -22.66 23.61
C ILE A 50 12.65 -22.02 22.77
N VAL A 51 11.45 -22.59 22.75
CA VAL A 51 10.30 -22.04 21.99
C VAL A 51 9.96 -20.63 22.47
N GLN A 52 9.95 -20.40 23.79
CA GLN A 52 9.70 -19.06 24.36
C GLN A 52 10.79 -18.06 24.00
N ILE A 53 12.06 -18.43 24.10
CA ILE A 53 13.18 -17.56 23.73
C ILE A 53 13.10 -17.18 22.25
N VAL A 54 12.89 -18.16 21.37
CA VAL A 54 12.75 -17.92 19.93
C VAL A 54 11.54 -17.04 19.65
N PHE A 55 10.40 -17.28 20.30
CA PHE A 55 9.21 -16.45 20.19
C PHE A 55 9.49 -14.98 20.56
N ILE A 56 10.12 -14.74 21.72
CA ILE A 56 10.46 -13.39 22.18
C ILE A 56 11.39 -12.69 21.18
N VAL A 57 12.44 -13.38 20.71
CA VAL A 57 13.37 -12.83 19.71
C VAL A 57 12.64 -12.50 18.41
N CYS A 58 11.77 -13.38 17.91
CA CYS A 58 10.99 -13.14 16.70
C CYS A 58 10.03 -11.96 16.85
N VAL A 59 9.37 -11.79 18.00
CA VAL A 59 8.50 -10.64 18.27
C VAL A 59 9.29 -9.33 18.26
N LEU A 60 10.48 -9.29 18.88
CA LEU A 60 11.35 -8.11 18.85
C LEU A 60 11.79 -7.79 17.43
N LEU A 61 12.25 -8.78 16.67
CA LEU A 61 12.64 -8.60 15.27
C LEU A 61 11.48 -8.10 14.41
N PHE A 62 10.28 -8.67 14.60
CA PHE A 62 9.07 -8.22 13.90
C PHE A 62 8.74 -6.77 14.23
N PHE A 63 8.80 -6.38 15.50
CA PHE A 63 8.57 -5.00 15.92
C PHE A 63 9.56 -4.03 15.29
N PHE A 64 10.87 -4.27 15.42
CA PHE A 64 11.90 -3.38 14.88
C PHE A 64 11.85 -3.30 13.35
N GLN A 65 11.65 -4.44 12.68
CA GLN A 65 11.46 -4.48 11.23
C GLN A 65 10.26 -3.62 10.81
N GLY A 66 9.13 -3.73 11.52
CA GLY A 66 7.94 -2.90 11.28
C GLY A 66 8.21 -1.41 11.45
N GLN A 67 8.99 -1.01 12.47
CA GLN A 67 9.38 0.39 12.65
C GLN A 67 10.28 0.90 11.51
N VAL A 68 11.29 0.11 11.11
CA VAL A 68 12.16 0.46 9.98
C VAL A 68 11.36 0.60 8.69
N GLN A 69 10.39 -0.29 8.45
CA GLN A 69 9.55 -0.22 7.27
C GLN A 69 8.71 1.07 7.26
N LYS A 70 8.02 1.39 8.37
CA LYS A 70 7.08 2.52 8.44
C LYS A 70 7.75 3.87 8.56
N LEU A 71 8.83 3.98 9.31
CA LEU A 71 9.46 5.25 9.65
C LEU A 71 10.62 5.61 8.72
N TYR A 72 11.18 4.63 8.00
CA TYR A 72 12.34 4.87 7.15
C TYR A 72 12.12 4.46 5.70
N LEU A 73 11.80 3.20 5.42
CA LEU A 73 11.74 2.71 4.03
C LEU A 73 10.55 3.29 3.26
N PHE A 74 9.35 3.26 3.85
CA PHE A 74 8.14 3.73 3.19
C PHE A 74 8.17 5.25 2.92
N PRO A 75 8.48 6.12 3.91
CA PRO A 75 8.55 7.56 3.67
C PRO A 75 9.62 7.92 2.64
N ARG A 76 10.79 7.29 2.70
CA ARG A 76 11.88 7.56 1.74
C ARG A 76 11.52 7.20 0.30
N ALA A 77 10.80 6.09 0.10
CA ALA A 77 10.32 5.70 -1.23
C ALA A 77 9.25 6.68 -1.76
N GLU A 78 8.30 7.07 -0.92
CA GLU A 78 7.25 8.03 -1.29
C GLU A 78 7.81 9.44 -1.53
N ASP A 79 8.75 9.91 -0.72
CA ASP A 79 9.38 11.22 -0.92
C ASP A 79 10.10 11.30 -2.26
N LYS A 80 10.81 10.22 -2.65
CA LYS A 80 11.47 10.16 -3.95
C LYS A 80 10.48 10.12 -5.10
N ARG A 81 9.37 9.38 -4.97
CA ARG A 81 8.31 9.36 -5.98
C ARG A 81 7.60 10.72 -6.10
N ARG A 82 7.39 11.42 -4.99
CA ARG A 82 6.79 12.77 -4.96
C ARG A 82 7.71 13.81 -5.60
N GLN A 83 9.01 13.76 -5.30
CA GLN A 83 10.02 14.60 -5.94
C GLN A 83 10.03 14.40 -7.46
N GLU A 84 9.94 13.16 -7.94
CA GLU A 84 9.85 12.86 -9.38
C GLU A 84 8.56 13.41 -10.01
N LEU A 85 7.41 13.23 -9.36
CA LEU A 85 6.13 13.76 -9.84
C LEU A 85 6.18 15.29 -10.01
N LEU A 86 6.71 15.99 -9.00
CA LEU A 86 6.88 17.44 -9.05
C LEU A 86 7.93 17.86 -10.08
N SER A 87 9.05 17.13 -10.18
CA SER A 87 10.09 17.38 -11.18
C SER A 87 9.53 17.29 -12.61
N ASN A 88 8.76 16.23 -12.90
CA ASN A 88 8.11 16.05 -14.20
C ASN A 88 7.04 17.12 -14.48
N SER A 89 6.25 17.47 -13.47
CA SER A 89 5.15 18.43 -13.60
C SER A 89 5.66 19.85 -13.89
N TYR A 90 6.72 20.27 -13.20
CA TYR A 90 7.28 21.63 -13.28
C TYR A 90 8.49 21.75 -14.21
N GLY A 91 9.03 20.65 -14.73
CA GLY A 91 10.22 20.67 -15.59
C GLY A 91 11.48 21.12 -14.85
N VAL A 92 11.56 20.82 -13.54
CA VAL A 92 12.70 21.15 -12.67
C VAL A 92 13.31 19.86 -12.12
N THR A 93 14.55 19.92 -11.64
CA THR A 93 15.24 18.75 -11.08
C THR A 93 15.24 18.82 -9.55
N LEU A 94 14.34 18.08 -8.89
CA LEU A 94 14.29 17.98 -7.42
C LEU A 94 15.01 16.73 -6.87
N THR A 95 15.36 15.80 -7.74
CA THR A 95 16.09 14.57 -7.38
C THR A 95 17.03 14.18 -8.52
N HIS A 96 18.05 13.39 -8.19
CA HIS A 96 19.02 12.82 -9.16
C HIS A 96 18.56 11.45 -9.70
N GLU A 97 17.38 11.01 -9.29
CA GLU A 97 16.76 9.78 -9.78
C GLU A 97 16.11 10.06 -11.13
N GLU A 98 16.00 9.03 -11.97
CA GLU A 98 15.42 9.15 -13.31
C GLU A 98 14.23 8.21 -13.49
N THR A 99 13.07 8.78 -13.88
CA THR A 99 11.90 8.03 -14.32
C THR A 99 11.48 8.42 -15.74
N VAL A 100 12.02 7.72 -16.74
CA VAL A 100 11.66 7.89 -18.15
C VAL A 100 10.42 7.06 -18.48
N GLY A 101 9.34 7.74 -18.90
CA GLY A 101 8.10 7.11 -19.35
C GLY A 101 7.18 6.62 -18.21
N TYR A 102 7.42 7.07 -16.97
CA TYR A 102 6.50 6.85 -15.85
C TYR A 102 5.40 7.91 -15.81
N TYR A 103 5.77 9.18 -15.98
CA TYR A 103 4.84 10.30 -16.20
C TYR A 103 4.97 10.76 -17.65
N ASN A 104 3.90 10.67 -18.43
CA ASN A 104 3.91 10.92 -19.88
C ASN A 104 2.83 11.92 -20.32
N ASN A 105 2.47 12.84 -19.43
CA ASN A 105 1.47 13.85 -19.71
C ASN A 105 2.10 15.05 -20.44
N ASP A 106 1.47 15.48 -21.53
CA ASP A 106 1.98 16.48 -22.48
C ASP A 106 1.48 17.90 -22.20
N GLN A 107 0.75 18.11 -21.11
CA GLN A 107 0.18 19.42 -20.78
C GLN A 107 1.27 20.47 -20.55
N THR A 108 1.12 21.65 -21.13
CA THR A 108 2.12 22.73 -21.05
C THR A 108 2.09 23.49 -19.72
N ASN A 109 0.91 23.64 -19.12
CA ASN A 109 0.77 24.28 -17.82
C ASN A 109 1.22 23.30 -16.70
N PRO A 110 2.18 23.66 -15.83
CA PRO A 110 2.72 22.77 -14.80
C PRO A 110 1.67 22.20 -13.84
N LEU A 111 0.71 23.02 -13.41
CA LEU A 111 -0.35 22.59 -12.48
C LEU A 111 -1.38 21.70 -13.17
N LYS A 112 -1.66 21.97 -14.46
CA LYS A 112 -2.50 21.08 -15.26
C LYS A 112 -1.83 19.71 -15.46
N ARG A 113 -0.52 19.70 -15.74
CA ARG A 113 0.29 18.48 -15.85
C ARG A 113 0.34 17.71 -14.53
N LEU A 114 0.51 18.41 -13.41
CA LEU A 114 0.46 17.81 -12.06
C LEU A 114 -0.91 17.16 -11.81
N ALA A 115 -2.00 17.90 -12.01
CA ALA A 115 -3.35 17.39 -11.82
C ALA A 115 -3.64 16.16 -12.69
N ALA A 116 -3.20 16.17 -13.96
CA ALA A 116 -3.38 15.05 -14.87
C ALA A 116 -2.54 13.83 -14.45
N SER A 117 -1.32 14.04 -13.98
CA SER A 117 -0.42 12.98 -13.49
C SER A 117 -0.91 12.37 -12.17
N VAL A 118 -1.48 13.18 -11.28
CA VAL A 118 -2.17 12.70 -10.07
C VAL A 118 -3.43 11.94 -10.45
N MET A 119 -4.18 12.39 -11.45
CA MET A 119 -5.36 11.69 -11.94
C MET A 119 -5.01 10.32 -12.52
N GLU A 120 -3.93 10.22 -13.28
CA GLU A 120 -3.40 8.93 -13.73
C GLU A 120 -2.99 8.05 -12.55
N SER A 121 -2.22 8.60 -11.61
CA SER A 121 -1.72 7.85 -10.46
C SER A 121 -2.86 7.33 -9.58
N THR A 122 -3.91 8.12 -9.36
CA THR A 122 -5.11 7.72 -8.61
C THR A 122 -5.92 6.66 -9.35
N PHE A 123 -6.03 6.75 -10.69
CA PHE A 123 -6.64 5.73 -11.53
C PHE A 123 -5.92 4.38 -11.43
N PHE A 124 -4.59 4.37 -11.58
CA PHE A 124 -3.81 3.14 -11.43
C PHE A 124 -3.89 2.60 -10.00
N THR A 125 -3.79 3.47 -8.99
CA THR A 125 -3.89 3.07 -7.59
C THR A 125 -5.22 2.39 -7.30
N ARG A 126 -6.36 2.99 -7.67
CA ARG A 126 -7.68 2.40 -7.39
C ARG A 126 -7.86 1.05 -8.07
N GLU A 127 -7.42 0.89 -9.31
CA GLU A 127 -7.62 -0.36 -10.06
C GLU A 127 -6.72 -1.48 -9.55
N ILE A 128 -5.46 -1.19 -9.22
CA ILE A 128 -4.54 -2.18 -8.65
C ILE A 128 -4.99 -2.58 -7.24
N VAL A 129 -5.35 -1.61 -6.38
CA VAL A 129 -5.86 -1.90 -5.03
C VAL A 129 -7.15 -2.71 -5.11
N ARG A 130 -8.07 -2.41 -6.04
CA ARG A 130 -9.29 -3.20 -6.26
C ARG A 130 -8.99 -4.66 -6.55
N LYS A 131 -7.95 -4.96 -7.35
CA LYS A 131 -7.52 -6.34 -7.62
C LYS A 131 -6.86 -6.99 -6.42
N MET A 132 -6.01 -6.26 -5.69
CA MET A 132 -5.38 -6.76 -4.46
C MET A 132 -6.43 -7.08 -3.36
N LEU A 133 -7.48 -6.27 -3.28
CA LEU A 133 -8.57 -6.44 -2.30
C LEU A 133 -9.33 -7.76 -2.47
N VAL A 134 -9.43 -8.32 -3.68
CA VAL A 134 -10.07 -9.64 -3.87
C VAL A 134 -9.35 -10.70 -3.04
N GLY A 135 -8.02 -10.77 -3.15
CA GLY A 135 -7.21 -11.71 -2.37
C GLY A 135 -7.26 -11.41 -0.88
N GLN A 136 -7.14 -10.14 -0.48
CA GLN A 136 -7.18 -9.77 0.94
C GLN A 136 -8.54 -10.06 1.58
N ARG A 137 -9.66 -9.81 0.88
CA ARG A 137 -11.01 -10.13 1.37
C ARG A 137 -11.19 -11.62 1.58
N THR A 138 -10.78 -12.45 0.61
CA THR A 138 -10.87 -13.91 0.75
C THR A 138 -10.02 -14.40 1.92
N LYS A 139 -8.79 -13.89 2.07
CA LYS A 139 -7.91 -14.19 3.20
C LYS A 139 -8.58 -13.82 4.53
N THR A 140 -9.00 -12.57 4.68
CA THR A 140 -9.62 -12.07 5.92
C THR A 140 -10.92 -12.81 6.25
N ALA A 141 -11.77 -13.07 5.25
CA ALA A 141 -13.01 -13.83 5.44
C ALA A 141 -12.72 -15.27 5.92
N GLY A 142 -11.73 -15.94 5.32
CA GLY A 142 -11.31 -17.28 5.77
C GLY A 142 -10.87 -17.30 7.23
N TYR A 143 -10.01 -16.36 7.65
CA TYR A 143 -9.58 -16.26 9.05
C TYR A 143 -10.72 -15.94 10.01
N LEU A 144 -11.63 -15.03 9.62
CA LEU A 144 -12.80 -14.71 10.43
C LEU A 144 -13.71 -15.93 10.59
N VAL A 145 -13.99 -16.69 9.52
CA VAL A 145 -14.82 -17.90 9.60
C VAL A 145 -14.17 -18.93 10.54
N ILE A 146 -12.88 -19.19 10.40
CA ILE A 146 -12.16 -20.13 11.30
C ILE A 146 -12.25 -19.66 12.75
N TYR A 147 -12.03 -18.36 12.99
CA TYR A 147 -12.12 -17.78 14.33
C TYR A 147 -13.54 -17.89 14.91
N PHE A 148 -14.58 -17.56 14.15
CA PHE A 148 -15.96 -17.69 14.60
C PHE A 148 -16.35 -19.14 14.89
N VAL A 149 -15.93 -20.10 14.06
CA VAL A 149 -16.17 -21.53 14.32
C VAL A 149 -15.49 -21.96 15.63
N ALA A 150 -14.25 -21.50 15.87
CA ALA A 150 -13.54 -21.78 17.12
C ALA A 150 -14.25 -21.18 18.35
N VAL A 151 -14.77 -19.96 18.24
CA VAL A 151 -15.52 -19.27 19.32
C VAL A 151 -16.85 -19.97 19.61
N LEU A 152 -17.57 -20.41 18.58
CA LEU A 152 -18.85 -21.11 18.74
C LEU A 152 -18.68 -22.51 19.34
N ASN A 153 -17.51 -23.11 19.17
CA ASN A 153 -17.18 -24.37 19.81
C ASN A 153 -16.84 -24.16 21.30
N ARG A 154 -17.77 -24.51 22.18
CA ARG A 154 -17.64 -24.38 23.64
C ARG A 154 -16.49 -25.20 24.25
N SER A 155 -15.95 -26.17 23.52
CA SER A 155 -14.78 -26.97 23.96
C SER A 155 -13.43 -26.31 23.68
N THR A 156 -13.40 -25.20 22.94
CA THR A 156 -12.16 -24.51 22.61
C THR A 156 -11.58 -23.81 23.85
N ASN A 157 -10.29 -24.01 24.11
CA ASN A 157 -9.56 -23.33 25.18
C ASN A 157 -9.55 -21.80 24.93
N LEU A 158 -9.89 -21.02 25.96
CA LEU A 158 -9.91 -19.56 25.93
C LEU A 158 -8.53 -18.96 25.56
N GLU A 159 -7.44 -19.60 25.95
CA GLU A 159 -6.08 -19.17 25.60
C GLU A 159 -5.82 -19.26 24.09
N VAL A 160 -6.31 -20.34 23.45
CA VAL A 160 -6.21 -20.51 22.00
C VAL A 160 -7.06 -19.45 21.28
N LEU A 161 -8.26 -19.16 21.80
CA LEU A 161 -9.11 -18.09 21.26
C LEU A 161 -8.42 -16.72 21.38
N ALA A 162 -7.75 -16.43 22.49
CA ALA A 162 -7.04 -15.16 22.69
C ALA A 162 -5.88 -15.00 21.69
N VAL A 163 -5.06 -16.05 21.49
CA VAL A 163 -3.96 -16.02 20.50
C VAL A 163 -4.49 -15.90 19.07
N ALA A 164 -5.56 -16.62 18.75
CA ALA A 164 -6.21 -16.51 17.44
C ALA A 164 -6.78 -15.10 17.21
N ALA A 165 -7.40 -14.49 18.23
CA ALA A 165 -7.90 -13.12 18.16
C ALA A 165 -6.75 -12.13 17.90
N GLN A 166 -5.63 -12.24 18.63
CA GLN A 166 -4.45 -11.41 18.41
C GLN A 166 -3.92 -11.52 16.97
N ALA A 167 -3.90 -12.72 16.39
CA ALA A 167 -3.51 -12.91 15.00
C ALA A 167 -4.52 -12.30 14.00
N VAL A 168 -5.82 -12.51 14.22
CA VAL A 168 -6.91 -12.01 13.36
C VAL A 168 -7.00 -10.48 13.36
N PHE A 169 -6.89 -9.87 14.54
CA PHE A 169 -6.93 -8.41 14.73
C PHE A 169 -5.55 -7.76 14.62
N SER A 170 -4.54 -8.50 14.17
CA SER A 170 -3.21 -7.98 13.88
C SER A 170 -3.23 -6.97 12.73
N GLU A 171 -2.08 -6.32 12.55
CA GLU A 171 -1.88 -5.37 11.47
C GLU A 171 -2.05 -5.97 10.06
N ASP A 172 -1.76 -7.27 9.90
CA ASP A 172 -1.63 -7.94 8.60
C ASP A 172 -2.92 -8.53 8.01
N ILE A 173 -3.98 -8.66 8.82
CA ILE A 173 -5.26 -9.28 8.40
C ILE A 173 -6.35 -8.21 8.30
N ILE A 174 -7.02 -7.89 9.42
CA ILE A 174 -8.16 -6.96 9.41
C ILE A 174 -7.69 -5.54 9.17
N ALA A 175 -6.67 -5.06 9.91
CA ALA A 175 -6.23 -3.67 9.78
C ALA A 175 -5.67 -3.37 8.38
N ARG A 176 -4.91 -4.30 7.78
CA ARG A 176 -4.47 -4.21 6.39
C ARG A 176 -5.65 -4.16 5.42
N TRP A 177 -6.66 -5.01 5.59
CA TRP A 177 -7.86 -4.98 4.76
C TRP A 177 -8.56 -3.61 4.83
N LEU A 178 -8.80 -3.09 6.03
CA LEU A 178 -9.45 -1.79 6.22
C LEU A 178 -8.65 -0.64 5.58
N ARG A 179 -7.32 -0.62 5.75
CA ARG A 179 -6.45 0.38 5.10
C ARG A 179 -6.50 0.30 3.59
N MET A 180 -6.57 -0.90 3.01
CA MET A 180 -6.70 -1.09 1.57
C MET A 180 -8.06 -0.61 1.04
N GLU A 181 -9.16 -0.89 1.76
CA GLU A 181 -10.48 -0.36 1.40
C GLU A 181 -10.49 1.16 1.44
N TRP A 182 -9.94 1.73 2.52
CA TRP A 182 -9.81 3.17 2.68
C TRP A 182 -8.99 3.80 1.56
N LEU A 183 -7.83 3.22 1.21
CA LEU A 183 -6.99 3.68 0.10
C LEU A 183 -7.76 3.65 -1.23
N ARG A 184 -8.54 2.59 -1.50
CA ARG A 184 -9.36 2.49 -2.71
C ARG A 184 -10.37 3.63 -2.76
N ILE A 185 -11.17 3.79 -1.70
CA ILE A 185 -12.25 4.78 -1.62
C ILE A 185 -11.69 6.19 -1.77
N ARG A 186 -10.60 6.50 -1.07
CA ARG A 186 -9.94 7.82 -1.16
C ARG A 186 -9.38 8.07 -2.55
N SER A 187 -8.71 7.09 -3.17
CA SER A 187 -8.18 7.23 -4.53
C SER A 187 -9.30 7.45 -5.56
N GLU A 188 -10.43 6.78 -5.40
CA GLU A 188 -11.64 6.96 -6.22
C GLU A 188 -12.22 8.38 -6.04
N GLN A 189 -12.30 8.87 -4.81
CA GLN A 189 -12.72 10.24 -4.51
C GLN A 189 -11.81 11.29 -5.19
N VAL A 190 -10.48 11.11 -5.14
CA VAL A 190 -9.56 12.04 -5.82
C VAL A 190 -9.75 12.01 -7.33
N PHE A 191 -9.88 10.81 -7.90
CA PHE A 191 -10.10 10.65 -9.34
C PHE A 191 -11.39 11.34 -9.79
N ASP A 192 -12.48 11.18 -9.07
CA ASP A 192 -13.77 11.79 -9.41
C ASP A 192 -13.71 13.32 -9.27
N ASN A 193 -13.04 13.82 -8.25
CA ASN A 193 -12.82 15.25 -8.06
C ASN A 193 -11.96 15.87 -9.18
N LEU A 194 -10.88 15.20 -9.58
CA LEU A 194 -10.06 15.62 -10.72
C LEU A 194 -10.83 15.56 -12.04
N THR A 195 -11.67 14.53 -12.22
CA THR A 195 -12.57 14.43 -13.38
C THR A 195 -13.50 15.65 -13.46
N ARG A 196 -14.07 16.09 -12.33
CA ARG A 196 -14.92 17.30 -12.26
C ARG A 196 -14.12 18.56 -12.59
N LEU A 197 -12.89 18.69 -12.08
CA LEU A 197 -12.01 19.82 -12.38
C LEU A 197 -11.74 19.93 -13.89
N PHE A 198 -11.39 18.83 -14.55
CA PHE A 198 -11.12 18.82 -15.99
C PHE A 198 -12.39 19.02 -16.83
N THR A 199 -13.51 18.39 -16.44
CA THR A 199 -14.79 18.54 -17.16
C THR A 199 -15.37 19.95 -17.03
N GLY A 200 -15.14 20.62 -15.89
CA GLY A 200 -15.56 22.00 -15.67
C GLY A 200 -14.87 23.03 -16.57
N LYS A 201 -13.87 22.61 -17.38
CA LYS A 201 -13.09 23.43 -18.31
C LYS A 201 -12.57 24.73 -17.68
N GLN A 202 -12.29 24.72 -16.38
CA GLN A 202 -11.70 25.87 -15.71
C GLN A 202 -10.28 26.08 -16.24
N ALA A 203 -9.97 27.32 -16.61
CA ALA A 203 -8.63 27.66 -17.01
C ALA A 203 -7.68 27.50 -15.81
N PHE A 204 -6.61 26.70 -15.97
CA PHE A 204 -5.55 26.51 -14.98
C PHE A 204 -4.67 27.76 -14.75
N SER A 205 -5.05 28.90 -15.34
CA SER A 205 -4.55 30.24 -15.00
C SER A 205 -5.31 30.86 -13.82
N ARG A 206 -6.51 30.37 -13.48
CA ARG A 206 -7.31 30.91 -12.37
C ARG A 206 -6.83 30.32 -11.03
N PRO A 207 -6.67 31.14 -9.98
CA PRO A 207 -6.26 30.67 -8.65
C PRO A 207 -7.12 29.53 -8.11
N ALA A 208 -8.42 29.49 -8.41
CA ALA A 208 -9.33 28.43 -7.97
C ALA A 208 -8.98 27.05 -8.56
N ALA A 209 -8.63 26.96 -9.84
CA ALA A 209 -8.23 25.70 -10.46
C ALA A 209 -6.84 25.26 -9.97
N GLN A 210 -5.96 26.23 -9.72
CA GLN A 210 -4.61 25.99 -9.19
C GLN A 210 -4.65 25.45 -7.76
N SER A 211 -5.47 26.06 -6.89
CA SER A 211 -5.62 25.60 -5.51
C SER A 211 -6.23 24.20 -5.46
N GLN A 212 -7.22 23.89 -6.30
CA GLN A 212 -7.79 22.54 -6.40
C GLN A 212 -6.76 21.51 -6.86
N ALA A 213 -5.91 21.84 -7.83
CA ALA A 213 -4.83 20.93 -8.27
C ALA A 213 -3.87 20.59 -7.13
N ILE A 214 -3.46 21.60 -6.36
CA ILE A 214 -2.55 21.44 -5.21
C ILE A 214 -3.23 20.67 -4.07
N ASP A 215 -4.51 20.96 -3.80
CA ASP A 215 -5.30 20.26 -2.79
C ASP A 215 -5.44 18.78 -3.13
N PHE A 216 -5.83 18.42 -4.36
CA PHE A 216 -5.95 17.02 -4.77
C PHE A 216 -4.61 16.29 -4.83
N PHE A 217 -3.53 16.96 -5.23
CA PHE A 217 -2.18 16.43 -5.09
C PHE A 217 -1.86 16.10 -3.63
N SER A 218 -2.02 17.07 -2.73
CA SER A 218 -1.70 16.91 -1.31
C SER A 218 -2.57 15.82 -0.66
N PHE A 219 -3.86 15.79 -1.00
CA PHE A 219 -4.80 14.81 -0.50
C PHE A 219 -4.46 13.38 -0.99
N TYR A 220 -4.02 13.23 -2.23
CA TYR A 220 -3.56 11.93 -2.74
C TYR A 220 -2.27 11.46 -2.05
N GLU A 221 -1.27 12.33 -1.93
CA GLU A 221 0.02 12.00 -1.31
C GLU A 221 -0.14 11.65 0.18
N THR A 222 -0.94 12.42 0.91
CA THR A 222 -1.28 12.12 2.32
C THR A 222 -2.08 10.83 2.45
N THR A 223 -2.99 10.54 1.51
CA THR A 223 -3.71 9.26 1.44
C THR A 223 -2.75 8.08 1.29
N LYS A 224 -1.82 8.13 0.33
CA LYS A 224 -0.83 7.06 0.13
C LYS A 224 0.04 6.85 1.36
N SER A 225 0.57 7.96 1.90
CA SER A 225 1.44 7.92 3.08
C SER A 225 0.72 7.37 4.31
N THR A 226 -0.56 7.72 4.50
CA THR A 226 -1.37 7.25 5.64
C THR A 226 -1.76 5.79 5.50
N ALA A 227 -2.14 5.36 4.29
CA ALA A 227 -2.49 3.97 4.04
C ALA A 227 -1.27 3.05 4.26
N ALA A 228 -0.08 3.52 3.88
CA ALA A 228 1.17 2.77 3.95
C ALA A 228 1.07 1.37 3.29
N ILE A 229 0.27 1.27 2.21
CA ILE A 229 0.09 0.04 1.45
C ILE A 229 0.96 0.08 0.21
N LEU A 230 1.85 -0.90 0.10
CA LEU A 230 2.64 -1.12 -1.11
C LEU A 230 1.75 -1.76 -2.19
N LEU A 231 1.70 -1.15 -3.37
CA LEU A 231 0.97 -1.71 -4.50
C LEU A 231 1.72 -2.92 -5.07
N SER A 232 0.97 -3.94 -5.48
CA SER A 232 1.56 -5.15 -6.05
C SER A 232 2.17 -4.86 -7.43
N SER A 233 3.50 -4.85 -7.53
CA SER A 233 4.23 -4.73 -8.80
C SER A 233 3.85 -5.81 -9.80
N ARG A 234 3.57 -7.04 -9.34
CA ARG A 234 3.08 -8.13 -10.20
C ARG A 234 1.75 -7.79 -10.86
N LEU A 235 0.78 -7.29 -10.09
CA LEU A 235 -0.52 -6.89 -10.61
C LEU A 235 -0.42 -5.63 -11.48
N PHE A 236 0.44 -4.69 -11.10
CA PHE A 236 0.74 -3.51 -11.89
C PHE A 236 1.23 -3.91 -13.29
N HIS A 237 2.30 -4.70 -13.39
CA HIS A 237 2.82 -5.13 -14.69
C HIS A 237 1.81 -5.96 -15.50
N LYS A 238 1.06 -6.86 -14.84
CA LYS A 238 0.03 -7.68 -15.49
C LYS A 238 -1.08 -6.84 -16.12
N HIS A 239 -1.48 -5.74 -15.48
CA HIS A 239 -2.60 -4.91 -15.93
C HIS A 239 -2.18 -3.63 -16.64
N ASN A 240 -0.89 -3.27 -16.64
CA ASN A 240 -0.37 -2.02 -17.17
C ASN A 240 -0.86 -1.74 -18.60
N ALA A 241 -0.69 -2.69 -19.53
CA ALA A 241 -1.09 -2.50 -20.92
C ALA A 241 -2.59 -2.17 -21.09
N ARG A 242 -3.46 -2.84 -20.33
CA ARG A 242 -4.90 -2.59 -20.38
C ARG A 242 -5.24 -1.24 -19.74
N LEU A 243 -4.70 -0.97 -18.56
CA LEU A 243 -4.96 0.26 -17.82
C LEU A 243 -4.44 1.50 -18.54
N THR A 244 -3.27 1.43 -19.18
CA THR A 244 -2.75 2.52 -20.03
C THR A 244 -3.72 2.81 -21.17
N LYS A 245 -4.25 1.78 -21.85
CA LYS A 245 -5.24 1.98 -22.92
C LYS A 245 -6.55 2.61 -22.41
N GLU A 246 -7.03 2.20 -21.25
CA GLU A 246 -8.20 2.81 -20.61
C GLU A 246 -7.92 4.27 -20.21
N TRP A 247 -6.73 4.55 -19.68
CA TRP A 247 -6.27 5.89 -19.35
C TRP A 247 -6.23 6.79 -20.59
N ASP A 248 -5.68 6.31 -21.71
CA ASP A 248 -5.62 7.05 -22.97
C ASP A 248 -7.02 7.46 -23.46
N GLN A 249 -8.02 6.58 -23.28
CA GLN A 249 -9.41 6.90 -23.60
C GLN A 249 -9.99 7.98 -22.67
N ILE A 250 -9.68 7.92 -21.37
CA ILE A 250 -10.08 8.94 -20.39
C ILE A 250 -9.44 10.28 -20.75
N ARG A 251 -8.15 10.28 -21.08
CA ARG A 251 -7.40 11.46 -21.51
C ARG A 251 -8.03 12.14 -22.72
N GLY A 252 -8.30 11.36 -23.77
CA GLY A 252 -8.94 11.85 -24.98
C GLY A 252 -10.33 12.45 -24.75
N ARG A 253 -11.13 11.88 -23.82
CA ARG A 253 -12.45 12.43 -23.46
C ARG A 253 -12.37 13.75 -22.68
N LEU A 254 -11.34 13.91 -21.85
CA LEU A 254 -11.17 15.08 -20.99
C LEU A 254 -10.31 16.20 -21.61
N GLY A 255 -9.65 15.93 -22.75
CA GLY A 255 -8.76 16.89 -23.40
C GLY A 255 -7.49 17.17 -22.58
N ILE A 256 -6.92 16.11 -22.00
CA ILE A 256 -5.72 16.12 -21.15
C ILE A 256 -4.63 15.19 -21.67
#